data_AF-A0A3E0IL78-F1
#
_entry.id   AF-A0A3E0IL78-F1
#
_cell.length_a   1.000
_cell.length_b   1.000
_cell.length_c   1.000
_cell.angle_alpha   90.00
_cell.angle_beta   90.00
_cell.angle_gamma   90.00
#
_symmetry.space_group_name_H-M   'P 1'
#
loop_
_entity.id
_entity.type
_entity.pdbx_description
1 polymer ?
#
loop_
_entity_poly.entity_id
_entity_poly.type
_entity_poly.pdbx_seq_one_letter_code
_entity_poly.pdbx_strand_id
1 'polypeptide(L)'
;LDPERLAQNVKMDDITEPIKVILLNLDDDMFEHITKALAPYSAFLSINYHKRENNIDITAKNINKYTTLKQIIHMASYIAYGNDINDYDLLKHAKQAYYVGGNKAEMPFANVEYIDRSALELIKSLKKY
;
A
#
# COMPACT_ATOMS: atom_id res chain seq x y z
N LEU A 1 8.28 11.39 -4.23
CA LEU A 1 8.60 11.47 -5.67
C LEU A 1 7.43 12.15 -6.39
N ASP A 2 7.74 12.95 -7.42
CA ASP A 2 6.79 13.76 -8.21
C ASP A 2 7.15 13.69 -9.71
N PRO A 3 6.90 12.55 -10.37
CA PRO A 3 7.34 12.33 -11.76
C PRO A 3 6.67 13.28 -12.75
N GLU A 4 5.40 13.60 -12.52
CA GLU A 4 4.60 14.49 -13.36
C GLU A 4 4.80 15.97 -13.01
N ARG A 5 5.65 16.29 -12.02
CA ARG A 5 5.97 17.65 -11.58
C ARG A 5 4.73 18.46 -11.14
N LEU A 6 3.79 17.78 -10.50
CA LEU A 6 2.53 18.37 -10.02
C LEU A 6 2.61 18.85 -8.56
N ALA A 7 3.66 18.48 -7.83
CA ALA A 7 3.80 18.85 -6.44
C ALA A 7 4.07 20.34 -6.30
N GLN A 8 3.46 20.92 -5.27
CA GLN A 8 3.67 22.32 -4.89
C GLN A 8 4.28 22.38 -3.50
N ASN A 9 5.25 23.28 -3.34
CA ASN A 9 5.76 23.60 -2.02
C ASN A 9 4.80 24.61 -1.38
N VAL A 10 4.01 24.14 -0.42
CA VAL A 10 3.02 24.95 0.32
C VAL A 10 3.42 25.01 1.80
N LYS A 11 2.87 25.98 2.54
CA LYS A 11 3.11 26.02 3.99
C LYS A 11 2.36 24.87 4.65
N MET A 12 2.85 24.41 5.80
CA MET A 12 2.16 23.37 6.58
C MET A 12 0.74 23.78 6.95
N ASP A 13 0.52 25.06 7.28
CA ASP A 13 -0.80 25.58 7.63
C ASP A 13 -1.79 25.59 6.45
N ASP A 14 -1.29 25.50 5.21
CA ASP A 14 -2.13 25.40 4.01
C ASP A 14 -2.64 23.96 3.79
N ILE A 15 -2.11 22.97 4.52
CA ILE A 15 -2.49 21.55 4.42
C ILE A 15 -3.55 21.24 5.48
N THR A 16 -4.82 21.35 5.11
CA THR A 16 -5.94 21.20 6.05
C THR A 16 -6.48 19.77 6.18
N GLU A 17 -6.48 18.99 5.11
CA GLU A 17 -7.07 17.64 5.06
C GLU A 17 -6.16 16.64 4.31
N PRO A 18 -4.97 16.32 4.84
CA PRO A 18 -4.06 15.40 4.17
C PRO A 18 -4.61 13.97 4.21
N ILE A 19 -4.72 13.33 3.05
CA ILE A 19 -5.14 11.92 2.92
C ILE A 19 -4.01 10.96 3.30
N LYS A 20 -2.77 11.30 2.91
CA LYS A 20 -1.54 10.54 3.20
C LYS A 20 -0.38 11.51 3.40
N VAL A 21 0.45 11.24 4.38
CA VAL A 21 1.72 11.94 4.60
C VAL A 21 2.86 10.94 4.40
N ILE A 22 3.89 11.35 3.66
CA ILE A 22 5.11 10.56 3.48
C ILE A 22 6.28 11.43 3.87
N LEU A 23 7.04 10.98 4.85
CA LEU A 23 8.33 11.56 5.23
C LEU A 23 9.41 10.80 4.49
N LEU A 24 10.22 11.53 3.72
CA LEU A 24 11.21 10.95 2.82
C LEU A 24 12.64 11.24 3.27
N ASN A 25 13.54 10.28 3.07
CA ASN A 25 14.99 10.44 3.24
C ASN A 25 15.39 10.97 4.63
N LEU A 26 14.74 10.48 5.69
CA LEU A 26 15.10 10.84 7.05
C LEU A 26 16.49 10.30 7.38
N ASP A 27 17.32 11.08 8.07
CA ASP A 27 18.51 10.49 8.71
C ASP A 27 18.10 9.57 9.87
N ASP A 28 19.06 8.79 10.38
CA ASP A 28 18.78 7.77 11.40
C ASP A 28 18.24 8.37 12.71
N ASP A 29 18.77 9.51 13.13
CA ASP A 29 18.36 10.20 14.35
C ASP A 29 16.94 10.77 14.21
N MET A 30 16.64 11.42 13.09
CA MET A 30 15.31 11.91 12.75
C MET A 30 14.31 10.75 12.67
N PHE A 31 14.68 9.65 12.02
CA PHE A 31 13.82 8.48 11.89
C PHE A 31 13.45 7.93 13.27
N GLU A 32 14.42 7.74 14.16
CA GLU A 32 14.17 7.25 15.52
C GLU A 32 13.33 8.25 16.32
N HIS A 33 13.65 9.53 16.25
CA HIS A 33 12.93 10.59 16.96
C HIS A 33 11.46 10.65 16.53
N ILE A 34 11.21 10.70 15.22
CA ILE A 34 9.85 10.75 14.64
C ILE A 34 9.09 9.46 14.96
N THR A 35 9.74 8.30 14.90
CA THR A 35 9.12 7.02 15.28
C THR A 35 8.60 7.06 16.72
N LYS A 36 9.42 7.55 17.66
CA LYS A 36 9.00 7.72 19.07
C LYS A 36 7.88 8.74 19.22
N ALA A 37 7.96 9.88 18.53
CA ALA A 37 6.93 10.91 18.56
C ALA A 37 5.58 10.44 17.99
N LEU A 38 5.61 9.55 17.00
CA LEU A 38 4.42 8.99 16.37
C LEU A 38 3.78 7.83 17.13
N ALA A 39 4.54 7.14 18.00
CA ALA A 39 4.08 5.95 18.71
C ALA A 39 2.74 6.13 19.47
N PRO A 40 2.49 7.25 20.19
CA PRO A 40 1.21 7.50 20.86
C PRO A 40 0.00 7.56 19.92
N TYR A 41 0.20 7.85 18.63
CA TYR A 41 -0.86 8.02 17.65
C TYR A 41 -1.22 6.73 16.89
N SER A 42 -0.51 5.62 17.15
CA SER A 42 -0.78 4.30 16.54
C SER A 42 -2.21 3.77 16.78
N ALA A 43 -2.91 4.31 17.79
CA ALA A 43 -4.32 4.03 18.02
C ALA A 43 -5.23 4.61 16.93
N PHE A 44 -4.82 5.68 16.25
CA PHE A 44 -5.64 6.48 15.32
C PHE A 44 -5.08 6.55 13.90
N LEU A 45 -3.78 6.28 13.74
CA LEU A 45 -3.07 6.30 12.47
C LEU A 45 -2.58 4.91 12.09
N SER A 46 -2.50 4.66 10.80
CA SER A 46 -1.72 3.56 10.24
C SER A 46 -0.36 4.10 9.83
N ILE A 47 0.70 3.54 10.38
CA ILE A 47 2.07 4.05 10.21
C ILE A 47 2.95 2.91 9.71
N ASN A 48 3.53 3.08 8.52
CA ASN A 48 4.44 2.10 7.93
C ASN A 48 5.86 2.66 7.92
N TYR A 49 6.77 1.92 8.55
CA TYR A 49 8.17 2.28 8.71
C TYR A 49 9.01 1.56 7.67
N HIS A 50 9.50 2.29 6.66
CA HIS A 50 10.34 1.74 5.59
C HIS A 50 11.81 1.98 5.91
N LYS A 51 12.35 1.31 6.93
CA LYS A 51 13.68 1.61 7.47
C LYS A 51 14.81 1.49 6.43
N ARG A 52 14.72 0.55 5.49
CA ARG A 52 15.70 0.41 4.40
C ARG A 52 15.77 1.64 3.50
N GLU A 53 14.64 2.33 3.32
CA GLU A 53 14.50 3.50 2.44
C GLU A 53 14.47 4.80 3.23
N ASN A 54 14.58 4.72 4.57
CA ASN A 54 14.47 5.84 5.50
C ASN A 54 13.22 6.71 5.28
N ASN A 55 12.11 6.04 4.98
CA ASN A 55 10.82 6.68 4.74
C ASN A 55 9.79 6.26 5.80
N ILE A 56 8.84 7.15 6.09
CA ILE A 56 7.70 6.86 6.98
C ILE A 56 6.42 7.26 6.25
N ASP A 57 5.51 6.29 6.07
CA ASP A 57 4.19 6.52 5.50
C ASP A 57 3.14 6.60 6.63
N ILE A 58 2.30 7.62 6.58
CA ILE A 58 1.25 7.86 7.58
C ILE A 58 -0.09 8.02 6.85
N THR A 59 -1.07 7.23 7.25
CA THR A 59 -2.46 7.32 6.77
C THR A 59 -3.44 7.24 7.93
N ALA A 60 -4.70 7.60 7.69
CA ALA A 60 -5.77 7.31 8.61
C ALA A 60 -5.87 5.80 8.87
N LYS A 61 -6.15 5.42 10.12
CA LYS A 61 -6.29 4.02 10.50
C LYS A 61 -7.44 3.35 9.75
N ASN A 62 -7.26 2.07 9.44
CA ASN A 62 -8.22 1.24 8.72
C ASN A 62 -8.54 1.73 7.29
N ILE A 63 -7.75 2.64 6.72
CA ILE A 63 -7.85 3.01 5.32
C ILE A 63 -6.78 2.26 4.53
N ASN A 64 -7.20 1.28 3.72
CA ASN A 64 -6.35 0.54 2.79
C ASN A 64 -7.17 0.11 1.55
N LYS A 65 -6.51 -0.47 0.53
CA LYS A 65 -7.18 -0.89 -0.72
C LYS A 65 -8.36 -1.83 -0.45
N TYR A 66 -8.24 -2.72 0.54
CA TYR A 66 -9.31 -3.65 0.91
C TYR A 66 -10.51 -2.94 1.52
N THR A 67 -10.32 -2.12 2.56
CA THR A 67 -11.43 -1.45 3.24
C THR A 67 -12.14 -0.47 2.30
N THR A 68 -11.41 0.23 1.44
CA THR A 68 -11.99 1.06 0.36
C THR A 68 -12.81 0.23 -0.61
N LEU A 69 -12.30 -0.90 -1.10
CA LEU A 69 -13.07 -1.76 -2.01
C LEU A 69 -14.37 -2.26 -1.36
N LYS A 70 -14.32 -2.67 -0.09
CA LYS A 70 -15.51 -3.15 0.64
C LYS A 70 -16.58 -2.10 0.86
N GLN A 71 -16.23 -0.81 0.87
CA GLN A 71 -17.21 0.27 0.87
C GLN A 71 -17.97 0.36 -0.46
N ILE A 72 -17.34 -0.01 -1.58
CA ILE A 72 -17.91 0.08 -2.93
C ILE A 72 -18.75 -1.17 -3.25
N ILE A 73 -18.19 -2.36 -3.00
CA ILE A 73 -18.80 -3.63 -3.43
C ILE A 73 -19.59 -4.34 -2.33
N HIS A 74 -19.63 -3.76 -1.12
CA HIS A 74 -20.24 -4.36 0.06
C HIS A 74 -19.77 -5.80 0.26
N MET A 75 -20.67 -6.78 0.34
CA MET A 75 -20.35 -8.20 0.58
C MET A 75 -19.97 -8.97 -0.70
N ALA A 76 -19.98 -8.36 -1.88
CA ALA A 76 -19.66 -9.06 -3.12
C ALA A 76 -18.24 -9.63 -3.10
N SER A 77 -18.08 -10.81 -3.70
CA SER A 77 -16.78 -11.43 -3.93
C SER A 77 -16.05 -10.73 -5.08
N TYR A 78 -14.73 -10.72 -5.02
CA TYR A 78 -13.89 -10.10 -6.04
C TYR A 78 -12.65 -10.95 -6.32
N ILE A 79 -12.04 -10.69 -7.47
CA ILE A 79 -10.73 -11.21 -7.88
C ILE A 79 -9.75 -10.06 -7.75
N ALA A 80 -8.57 -10.30 -7.18
CA ALA A 80 -7.56 -9.27 -6.98
C ALA A 80 -6.24 -9.63 -7.64
N TYR A 81 -5.59 -8.59 -8.17
CA TYR A 81 -4.23 -8.62 -8.68
C TYR A 81 -3.43 -7.58 -7.90
N GLY A 82 -2.25 -7.96 -7.44
CA GLY A 82 -1.40 -7.09 -6.62
C GLY A 82 0.05 -7.50 -6.71
N ASN A 83 0.96 -6.61 -6.37
CA ASN A 83 2.38 -6.78 -6.60
C ASN A 83 3.26 -6.26 -5.45
N ASP A 84 2.66 -5.73 -4.39
CA ASP A 84 3.39 -5.18 -3.25
C ASP A 84 2.65 -5.40 -1.92
N ILE A 85 3.23 -4.85 -0.86
CA ILE A 85 2.68 -4.94 0.50
C ILE A 85 1.36 -4.17 0.68
N ASN A 86 1.11 -3.12 -0.09
CA ASN A 86 -0.13 -2.35 -0.02
C ASN A 86 -1.32 -3.15 -0.58
N ASP A 87 -1.04 -4.18 -1.38
CA ASP A 87 -2.03 -5.13 -1.88
C ASP A 87 -2.30 -6.30 -0.92
N TYR A 88 -1.54 -6.45 0.17
CA TYR A 88 -1.60 -7.62 1.04
C TYR A 88 -3.02 -7.93 1.52
N ASP A 89 -3.70 -6.95 2.14
CA ASP A 89 -5.06 -7.16 2.65
C ASP A 89 -6.08 -7.35 1.52
N LEU A 90 -5.87 -6.70 0.38
CA LEU A 90 -6.74 -6.84 -0.79
C LEU A 90 -6.67 -8.28 -1.33
N LEU A 91 -5.45 -8.81 -1.50
CA LEU A 91 -5.19 -10.16 -1.96
C LEU A 91 -5.68 -11.20 -0.94
N LYS A 92 -5.45 -10.97 0.36
CA LYS A 92 -5.78 -11.92 1.43
C LYS A 92 -7.28 -12.25 1.50
N HIS A 93 -8.14 -11.28 1.17
CA HIS A 93 -9.59 -11.42 1.27
C HIS A 93 -10.28 -11.64 -0.08
N ALA A 94 -9.54 -11.74 -1.18
CA ALA A 94 -10.10 -11.99 -2.49
C ALA A 94 -10.58 -13.44 -2.62
N LYS A 95 -11.62 -13.68 -3.42
CA LYS A 95 -12.06 -15.04 -3.78
C LYS A 95 -10.98 -15.78 -4.57
N GLN A 96 -10.30 -15.03 -5.44
CA GLN A 96 -9.09 -15.45 -6.14
C GLN A 96 -8.11 -14.30 -6.09
N ALA A 97 -6.86 -14.60 -5.77
CA ALA A 97 -5.80 -13.61 -5.64
C ALA A 97 -4.63 -13.96 -6.55
N TYR A 98 -4.08 -12.97 -7.23
CA TYR A 98 -2.94 -13.09 -8.12
C TYR A 98 -1.82 -12.14 -7.69
N TYR A 99 -0.63 -12.69 -7.45
CA TYR A 99 0.56 -11.89 -7.19
C TYR A 99 1.33 -11.70 -8.50
N VAL A 100 1.41 -10.44 -8.95
CA VAL A 100 1.97 -10.06 -10.25
C VAL A 100 3.42 -9.63 -10.07
N GLY A 101 4.34 -10.54 -10.34
CA GLY A 101 5.74 -10.40 -9.95
C GLY A 101 6.72 -10.79 -11.05
N GLY A 102 8.00 -10.50 -10.80
CA GLY A 102 9.12 -11.10 -11.54
C GLY A 102 9.75 -12.29 -10.81
N ASN A 103 9.44 -12.45 -9.50
CA ASN A 103 9.98 -13.53 -8.68
C ASN A 103 8.92 -14.09 -7.72
N LYS A 104 8.75 -15.41 -7.73
CA LYS A 104 7.82 -16.15 -6.86
C LYS A 104 8.22 -16.11 -5.37
N ALA A 105 9.49 -15.86 -5.06
CA ALA A 105 9.98 -15.75 -3.69
C ALA A 105 9.41 -14.53 -2.94
N GLU A 106 8.84 -13.56 -3.65
CA GLU A 106 8.22 -12.35 -3.08
C GLU A 106 6.75 -12.54 -2.68
N MET A 107 6.19 -13.75 -2.86
CA MET A 107 4.79 -14.00 -2.60
C MET A 107 4.44 -13.75 -1.12
N PRO A 108 3.37 -12.97 -0.85
CA PRO A 108 3.02 -12.57 0.51
C PRO A 108 2.48 -13.72 1.37
N PHE A 109 1.91 -14.77 0.77
CA PHE A 109 1.36 -15.96 1.45
C PHE A 109 1.06 -17.09 0.45
N ALA A 110 0.85 -18.31 0.96
CA ALA A 110 0.71 -19.53 0.14
C ALA A 110 -0.52 -19.57 -0.78
N ASN A 111 -1.60 -18.86 -0.43
CA ASN A 111 -2.90 -18.95 -1.13
C ASN A 111 -3.10 -17.91 -2.25
N VAL A 112 -2.02 -17.30 -2.75
CA VAL A 112 -2.06 -16.41 -3.91
C VAL A 112 -1.47 -17.12 -5.12
N GLU A 113 -2.04 -16.97 -6.32
CA GLU A 113 -1.47 -17.54 -7.54
C GLU A 113 -0.43 -16.56 -8.10
N TYR A 114 0.79 -17.02 -8.35
CA TYR A 114 1.80 -16.19 -8.99
C TYR A 114 1.53 -16.06 -10.48
N ILE A 115 1.59 -14.85 -11.01
CA ILE A 115 1.62 -14.59 -12.45
C ILE A 115 2.78 -13.66 -12.79
N ASP A 116 3.37 -13.92 -13.96
CA ASP A 116 4.38 -13.03 -14.54
C ASP A 116 3.76 -11.69 -14.97
N ARG A 117 4.56 -10.62 -14.99
CA ARG A 117 4.09 -9.26 -15.32
C ARG A 117 3.71 -9.07 -16.79
N SER A 118 3.91 -10.06 -17.65
CA SER A 118 3.53 -9.97 -19.06
C SER A 118 2.01 -9.87 -19.26
N ALA A 119 1.60 -9.02 -20.21
CA ALA A 119 0.19 -8.81 -20.55
C ALA A 119 -0.51 -10.12 -20.95
N LEU A 120 0.23 -11.05 -21.58
CA LEU A 120 -0.30 -12.34 -21.98
C LEU A 120 -0.75 -13.19 -20.79
N GLU A 121 0.06 -13.28 -19.72
CA GLU A 121 -0.29 -14.06 -18.53
C GLU A 121 -1.45 -13.44 -17.76
N LEU A 122 -1.49 -12.10 -17.68
CA LEU A 122 -2.66 -11.36 -17.18
C LEU A 122 -3.93 -11.71 -17.98
N ILE A 123 -3.90 -11.65 -19.30
CA ILE A 123 -5.06 -12.00 -20.15
C ILE A 123 -5.48 -13.47 -19.96
N LYS A 124 -4.53 -14.40 -19.86
CA LYS A 124 -4.82 -15.82 -19.62
C LYS A 124 -5.54 -16.03 -18.29
N SER A 125 -5.11 -15.33 -17.23
CA SER A 125 -5.74 -15.42 -15.92
C SER A 125 -7.19 -14.91 -15.93
N LEU A 126 -7.47 -13.83 -16.68
CA LEU A 126 -8.81 -13.25 -16.79
C LEU A 126 -9.80 -14.18 -17.51
N LYS A 127 -9.34 -14.92 -18.52
CA LYS A 127 -10.18 -15.87 -19.29
C LYS A 127 -10.70 -17.08 -18.48
N LYS A 128 -10.29 -17.23 -17.21
CA LYS A 128 -10.80 -18.27 -16.31
C LYS A 128 -12.21 -17.96 -15.76
N TYR A 129 -12.72 -16.75 -16.00
CA TYR A 129 -13.98 -16.21 -15.47
C TYR A 129 -14.80 -15.54 -16.56
#